data_AF-A0A357V6V4-F1
#
_entry.id   AF-A0A357V6V4-F1
#
_cell.length_a   1.000
_cell.length_b   1.000
_cell.length_c   1.000
_cell.angle_alpha   90.00
_cell.angle_beta   90.00
_cell.angle_gamma   90.00
#
_symmetry.space_group_name_H-M   'P 1'
#
loop_
_entity.id
_entity.type
_entity.pdbx_description
1 polymer ?
#
loop_
_entity_poly.entity_id
_entity_poly.type
_entity_poly.pdbx_seq_one_letter_code
_entity_poly.pdbx_strand_id
1 'polypeptide(L)'
;QAAYADLHHGRRGNWPAAPYLRNAFVLSGLGSRGYQTAFLGAEILASTMAGAPSPVDRAVATAMHPARMLIRHLRRPPAQRQREP
;
A
#
# COMPACT_ATOMS: atom_id res chain seq x y z
N GLN A 1 0.04 -15.70 -1.48
CA GLN A 1 1.36 -15.36 -0.90
C GLN A 1 2.53 -16.05 -1.62
N ALA A 2 2.42 -17.33 -2.02
CA ALA A 2 3.46 -18.03 -2.77
C ALA A 2 3.98 -17.27 -4.02
N ALA A 3 3.08 -16.59 -4.74
CA ALA A 3 3.41 -15.80 -5.93
C ALA A 3 4.39 -14.62 -5.69
N TYR A 4 4.59 -14.18 -4.45
CA TYR A 4 5.53 -13.11 -4.07
C TYR A 4 6.68 -13.62 -3.20
N ALA A 5 6.93 -14.94 -3.17
CA ALA A 5 7.93 -15.55 -2.29
C ALA A 5 9.32 -14.90 -2.47
N ASP A 6 9.72 -14.68 -3.72
CA ASP A 6 11.03 -14.16 -4.09
C ASP A 6 11.16 -12.64 -4.04
N LEU A 7 10.13 -11.91 -3.57
CA LEU A 7 10.15 -10.44 -3.53
C LEU A 7 11.29 -9.91 -2.64
N HIS A 8 11.71 -10.69 -1.66
CA HIS A 8 12.81 -10.36 -0.75
C HIS A 8 14.19 -10.33 -1.44
N HIS A 9 14.35 -10.97 -2.59
CA HIS A 9 15.58 -10.90 -3.38
C HIS A 9 15.74 -9.56 -4.12
N GLY A 10 14.78 -8.63 -4.01
CA GLY A 10 14.84 -7.31 -4.65
C GLY A 10 14.71 -7.35 -6.17
N ARG A 11 14.33 -8.50 -6.75
CA ARG A 11 14.14 -8.68 -8.19
C ARG A 11 13.01 -7.77 -8.70
N ARG A 12 13.33 -6.95 -9.70
CA ARG A 12 12.34 -6.36 -10.59
C ARG A 12 11.93 -7.47 -11.56
N GLY A 13 10.76 -8.07 -11.32
CA GLY A 13 10.28 -9.24 -12.07
C GLY A 13 8.85 -9.05 -12.53
N ASN A 14 8.38 -10.01 -13.33
CA ASN A 14 6.98 -10.07 -13.77
C ASN A 14 6.12 -10.61 -12.62
N TRP A 15 5.74 -9.71 -11.71
CA TRP A 15 4.88 -10.03 -10.59
C TRP A 15 3.41 -10.00 -11.02
N PRO A 16 2.58 -10.98 -10.59
CA PRO A 16 1.16 -10.88 -10.83
C PRO A 16 0.59 -9.64 -10.13
N ALA A 17 -0.46 -9.06 -10.71
CA ALA A 17 -1.18 -7.96 -10.08
C ALA A 17 -1.72 -8.40 -8.71
N ALA A 18 -1.61 -7.52 -7.72
CA ALA A 18 -2.14 -7.80 -6.39
C ALA A 18 -3.67 -7.92 -6.47
N PRO A 19 -4.27 -8.97 -5.87
CA PRO A 19 -5.72 -9.13 -5.87
C PRO A 19 -6.35 -8.05 -4.98
N TYR A 20 -7.23 -7.23 -5.57
CA TYR A 20 -8.03 -6.24 -4.86
C TYR A 20 -9.52 -6.54 -5.04
N LEU A 21 -10.31 -6.14 -4.05
CA LEU A 21 -11.76 -6.12 -4.18
C LEU A 21 -12.17 -4.99 -5.13
N ARG A 22 -13.03 -5.31 -6.10
CA ARG A 22 -13.53 -4.34 -7.08
C ARG A 22 -14.36 -3.26 -6.37
N ASN A 23 -14.11 -2.00 -6.72
CA ASN A 23 -14.83 -0.83 -6.22
C ASN A 23 -14.83 -0.68 -4.67
N ALA A 24 -13.84 -1.29 -4.00
CA ALA A 24 -13.68 -1.19 -2.56
C ALA A 24 -12.49 -0.28 -2.24
N PHE A 25 -12.77 0.80 -1.51
CA PHE A 25 -11.81 1.85 -1.17
C PHE A 25 -11.84 2.10 0.32
N VAL A 26 -10.71 2.49 0.91
CA VAL A 26 -10.61 2.77 2.34
C VAL A 26 -9.69 3.95 2.61
N LEU A 27 -10.16 4.86 3.45
CA LEU A 27 -9.35 5.87 4.13
C LEU A 27 -9.49 5.61 5.63
N SER A 28 -8.44 5.07 6.24
CA SER A 28 -8.45 4.67 7.65
C SER A 28 -7.09 4.93 8.31
N GLY A 29 -6.99 4.68 9.61
CA GLY A 29 -5.72 4.81 10.35
C GLY A 29 -5.27 6.26 10.57
N LEU A 30 -6.20 7.22 10.61
CA LEU A 30 -5.91 8.65 10.73
C LEU A 30 -5.46 9.10 12.14
N GLY A 31 -5.75 8.30 13.18
CA GLY A 31 -5.37 8.59 14.56
C GLY A 31 -5.90 9.92 15.10
N SER A 32 -5.20 10.52 16.06
CA SER A 32 -5.59 11.80 16.69
C SER A 32 -5.39 13.02 15.79
N ARG A 33 -4.61 12.90 14.71
CA ARG A 33 -4.36 13.97 13.72
C ARG A 33 -5.21 13.82 12.47
N GLY A 34 -6.33 13.10 12.58
CA GLY A 34 -7.21 12.83 11.45
C GLY A 34 -7.82 14.08 10.86
N TYR A 35 -8.19 15.07 11.68
CA TYR A 35 -8.75 16.33 11.17
C TYR A 35 -7.82 17.03 10.17
N GLN A 36 -6.52 17.07 10.46
CA GLN A 36 -5.54 17.72 9.58
C GLN A 36 -5.24 16.91 8.32
N THR A 37 -5.30 15.58 8.39
CA THR A 37 -4.87 14.68 7.30
C THR A 37 -6.01 14.14 6.46
N ALA A 38 -7.25 14.16 6.97
CA ALA A 38 -8.43 13.61 6.31
C ALA A 38 -8.71 14.27 4.96
N PHE A 39 -8.55 15.59 4.86
CA PHE A 39 -8.84 16.32 3.62
C PHE A 39 -7.93 15.89 2.47
N LEU A 40 -6.61 15.92 2.67
CA LEU A 40 -5.67 15.45 1.65
C LEU A 40 -5.82 13.94 1.39
N GLY A 41 -6.08 13.15 2.44
CA GLY A 41 -6.35 11.72 2.30
C GLY A 41 -7.61 11.42 1.46
N ALA A 42 -8.67 12.21 1.63
CA ALA A 42 -9.90 12.12 0.86
C ALA A 42 -9.68 12.48 -0.60
N GLU A 43 -8.88 13.52 -0.88
CA GLU A 43 -8.53 13.92 -2.25
C GLU A 43 -7.71 12.85 -2.98
N ILE A 44 -6.74 12.25 -2.29
CA ILE A 44 -5.96 11.10 -2.83
C ILE A 44 -6.90 9.93 -3.14
N LEU A 45 -7.85 9.63 -2.25
CA LEU A 45 -8.81 8.55 -2.44
C LEU A 45 -9.75 8.83 -3.62
N ALA A 46 -10.33 10.04 -3.69
CA ALA A 46 -11.23 10.46 -4.75
C ALA A 46 -10.52 10.44 -6.12
N SER A 47 -9.28 10.95 -6.20
CA SER A 47 -8.47 10.89 -7.41
C SER A 47 -8.23 9.45 -7.85
N THR A 48 -7.96 8.54 -6.91
CA THR A 48 -7.78 7.10 -7.21
C THR A 48 -9.08 6.46 -7.71
N MET A 49 -10.22 6.80 -7.11
CA MET A 49 -11.54 6.31 -7.52
C MET A 49 -11.93 6.79 -8.92
N ALA A 50 -11.61 8.05 -9.23
CA ALA A 50 -11.93 8.68 -10.51
C ALA A 50 -10.91 8.37 -11.62
N GLY A 51 -9.78 7.74 -11.31
CA GLY A 51 -8.67 7.58 -12.24
C GLY A 51 -7.98 8.90 -12.62
N ALA A 52 -8.12 9.92 -11.77
CA ALA A 52 -7.51 11.23 -11.96
C ALA A 52 -6.02 11.23 -11.52
N PRO A 53 -5.22 12.22 -11.95
CA PRO A 53 -3.85 12.37 -11.47
C PRO A 53 -3.77 12.51 -9.94
N SER A 54 -2.79 11.85 -9.32
CA SER A 54 -2.56 11.96 -7.87
C SER A 54 -2.18 13.40 -7.49
N PRO A 55 -2.77 13.98 -6.43
CA PRO A 55 -2.45 15.33 -5.94
C PRO A 55 -1.08 15.39 -5.22
N VAL A 56 -0.47 14.24 -4.99
CA VAL A 56 0.81 14.08 -4.28
C VAL A 56 1.80 13.28 -5.09
N ASP A 57 3.07 13.38 -4.73
CA ASP A 57 4.14 12.59 -5.34
C ASP A 57 4.00 11.09 -5.06
N ARG A 58 4.78 10.31 -5.82
CA ARG A 58 4.79 8.85 -5.73
C ARG A 58 5.23 8.33 -4.36
N ALA A 59 6.15 9.01 -3.67
CA ALA A 59 6.65 8.56 -2.37
C ALA A 59 5.54 8.67 -1.32
N VAL A 60 4.79 9.78 -1.31
CA VAL A 60 3.63 9.98 -0.44
C VAL A 60 2.51 9.00 -0.80
N ALA A 61 2.16 8.85 -2.09
CA ALA A 61 1.14 7.89 -2.52
C ALA A 61 1.49 6.45 -2.07
N THR A 62 2.76 6.05 -2.19
CA THR A 62 3.24 4.74 -1.73
C THR A 62 3.19 4.61 -0.20
N ALA A 63 3.46 5.70 0.53
CA ALA A 63 3.38 5.75 1.98
C ALA A 63 1.94 5.72 2.51
N MET A 64 0.96 6.14 1.71
CA MET A 64 -0.47 6.07 2.02
C MET A 64 -1.12 4.73 1.62
N HIS A 65 -0.50 3.98 0.71
CA HIS A 65 -1.07 2.75 0.16
C HIS A 65 -1.41 1.71 1.26
N PRO A 66 -2.63 1.13 1.28
CA PRO A 66 -3.07 0.25 2.37
C PRO A 66 -2.21 -1.01 2.52
N ALA A 67 -1.74 -1.57 1.41
CA ALA A 67 -0.87 -2.76 1.43
C ALA A 67 0.60 -2.48 1.83
N ARG A 68 0.98 -1.25 2.19
CA ARG A 68 2.40 -0.89 2.41
C ARG A 68 3.09 -1.73 3.47
N MET A 69 2.38 -2.11 4.54
CA MET A 69 2.92 -2.94 5.61
C MET A 69 3.13 -4.37 5.16
N LEU A 70 2.14 -4.93 4.46
CA LEU A 70 2.26 -6.24 3.84
C LEU A 70 3.43 -6.30 2.85
N ILE A 71 3.58 -5.29 1.97
CA ILE A 71 4.68 -5.21 1.01
C ILE A 71 6.03 -5.14 1.74
N ARG A 72 6.15 -4.33 2.80
CA ARG A 72 7.37 -4.24 3.63
C ARG A 72 7.72 -5.59 4.25
N HIS A 73 6.72 -6.30 4.77
CA HIS A 73 6.90 -7.63 5.35
C HIS A 73 7.32 -8.65 4.28
N LEU A 74 6.70 -8.66 3.09
CA LEU A 74 7.06 -9.55 1.99
C LEU A 74 8.48 -9.29 1.44
N ARG A 75 8.98 -8.05 1.55
CA ARG A 75 10.37 -7.73 1.18
C ARG A 75 11.41 -8.24 2.18
N ARG A 76 11.02 -8.69 3.37
CA ARG A 76 11.94 -9.31 4.32
C ARG A 76 12.19 -10.78 3.95
N PRO A 77 13.38 -11.32 4.22
CA PRO A 77 13.67 -12.75 4.07
C PRO A 77 12.66 -13.63 4.81
N PRO A 78 12.27 -14.81 4.28
CA PRO A 78 11.31 -15.71 4.90
C PRO A 78 11.62 -16.06 6.36
N ALA A 79 12.90 -16.25 6.70
CA ALA A 79 13.35 -16.54 8.06
C ALA A 79 13.06 -15.41 9.08
N GLN A 80 12.91 -14.17 8.61
CA GLN A 80 12.57 -13.01 9.45
C GLN A 80 11.06 -12.77 9.52
N ARG A 81 10.26 -13.32 8.60
CA ARG A 81 8.80 -13.19 8.58
C ARG A 81 8.14 -13.94 9.74
N GLN A 82 8.74 -15.05 10.17
CA GLN A 82 8.24 -15.93 11.23
C GLN A 82 8.54 -15.41 12.65
N ARG A 83 9.28 -14.29 12.78
CA ARG A 83 9.70 -13.73 14.08
C ARG A 83 8.80 -12.59 14.57
N GLU A 84 7.75 -12.24 13.83
CA GLU A 84 6.75 -11.27 14.31
C GLU A 84 5.67 -12.03 15.11
N PRO A 85 5.39 -11.63 16.38
CA PRO A 85 4.38 -12.25 17.24
C PRO A 85 2.94 -12.04 16.72
#